data_AF-A0A9W7GPM4-F1
#
_entry.id   AF-A0A9W7GPM4-F1
#
_cell.length_a   1.000
_cell.length_b   1.000
_cell.length_c   1.000
_cell.angle_alpha   90.00
_cell.angle_beta   90.00
_cell.angle_gamma   90.00
#
_symmetry.space_group_name_H-M   'P 1'
#
loop_
_entity.id
_entity.type
_entity.pdbx_description
1 polymer ?
#
loop_
_entity_poly.entity_id
_entity_poly.type
_entity_poly.pdbx_seq_one_letter_code
_entity_poly.pdbx_strand_id
1 'polypeptide(L)' 'MNPTMNEARPQDIRTVCDFPEVFLEEFQGFPPDREVEFAIETYIDSTPVSIVLYRMAPKELKELKK' A
#
# COMPACT_ATOMS: atom_id res chain seq x y z
N MET A 1 -16.50 19.23 27.36
CA MET A 1 -15.22 19.72 26.79
C MET A 1 -14.67 18.59 25.95
N ASN A 2 -14.75 18.71 24.63
CA ASN A 2 -14.09 17.78 23.71
C ASN A 2 -12.67 18.34 23.50
N PRO A 3 -11.60 17.53 23.57
CA PRO A 3 -10.29 18.07 23.28
C PRO A 3 -10.27 18.45 21.80
N THR A 4 -9.94 19.71 21.54
CA THR A 4 -9.63 20.24 20.22
C THR A 4 -8.52 19.38 19.64
N MET A 5 -8.90 18.43 18.79
CA MET A 5 -7.98 17.80 17.85
C MET A 5 -7.53 18.95 16.96
N ASN A 6 -6.32 19.45 17.22
CA ASN A 6 -5.65 20.38 16.33
C ASN A 6 -5.40 19.61 15.05
N GLU A 7 -6.40 19.63 14.18
CA GLU A 7 -6.37 19.05 12.84
C GLU A 7 -5.49 19.99 12.01
N ALA A 8 -4.18 19.85 12.17
CA ALA A 8 -3.22 20.51 11.29
C ALA A 8 -3.56 20.05 9.88
N ARG A 9 -3.93 20.99 9.01
CA ARG A 9 -4.25 20.62 7.63
C ARG A 9 -2.96 20.06 7.03
N PRO A 10 -3.00 19.06 6.15
CA PRO A 10 -1.78 18.49 5.56
C PRO A 10 -0.85 19.57 4.98
N GLN A 11 -1.41 20.66 4.46
CA GLN A 11 -0.69 21.82 3.93
C GLN A 11 0.04 22.68 4.99
N ASP A 12 -0.21 22.43 6.27
CA ASP A 12 0.47 23.08 7.40
C ASP A 12 1.70 22.23 7.87
N ILE A 13 1.86 21.02 7.34
CA ILE A 13 2.99 20.13 7.63
C ILE A 13 4.11 20.42 6.63
N ARG A 14 5.26 20.91 7.12
CA ARG A 14 6.43 21.27 6.29
C ARG A 14 6.83 20.17 5.30
N THR A 15 6.85 18.92 5.76
CA THR A 15 7.18 17.75 4.93
C THR A 15 6.19 17.53 3.77
N VAL A 16 4.91 17.82 3.95
CA VAL A 16 3.91 17.69 2.88
C VAL A 16 4.11 18.78 1.83
N CYS A 17 4.46 19.99 2.26
CA CYS A 17 4.78 21.10 1.37
C CYS A 17 6.10 20.93 0.62
N ASP A 18 7.07 20.25 1.23
CA ASP A 18 8.37 19.95 0.62
C ASP A 18 8.26 18.83 -0.44
N PHE A 19 7.24 17.98 -0.36
CA PHE A 19 7.02 16.83 -1.26
C PHE A 19 5.55 16.70 -1.70
N PRO A 20 4.98 17.70 -2.37
CA PRO A 20 3.56 17.72 -2.72
C PRO A 20 3.15 16.54 -3.62
N GLU A 21 4.06 16.00 -4.44
CA GLU A 21 3.85 14.84 -5.31
C GLU A 21 3.79 13.49 -4.58
N VAL A 22 4.37 13.39 -3.38
CA VAL A 22 4.40 12.15 -2.58
C VAL A 22 3.12 11.98 -1.76
N PHE A 23 2.48 13.08 -1.39
CA PHE A 23 1.34 13.12 -0.48
C PHE A 23 0.03 13.54 -1.17
N LEU A 24 -0.05 13.39 -2.49
CA LEU A 24 -1.32 13.53 -3.20
C LEU A 24 -2.33 12.53 -2.62
N GLU A 25 -3.54 13.01 -2.31
CA GLU A 25 -4.65 12.21 -1.77
C GLU A 25 -5.00 11.01 -2.70
N GLU A 26 -4.61 11.15 -3.98
CA GLU A 26 -4.63 10.12 -5.01
C GLU A 26 -3.19 9.83 -5.46
N PHE A 27 -2.47 8.95 -4.77
CA PHE A 27 -1.20 8.43 -5.27
C PHE A 27 -1.50 7.62 -6.55
N GLN A 28 -1.35 8.23 -7.72
CA GLN A 28 -1.83 7.68 -9.01
C GLN A 28 -0.97 6.56 -9.61
N GLY A 29 0.03 6.02 -8.91
CA GLY A 29 0.84 4.97 -9.52
C GLY A 29 1.69 4.16 -8.56
N PHE A 30 1.88 2.90 -8.94
CA PHE A 30 3.06 2.15 -8.56
C PHE A 30 4.31 2.99 -8.84
N PRO A 31 5.42 2.79 -8.09
CA PRO A 31 6.69 3.38 -8.48
C PRO A 31 6.94 3.11 -9.98
N PRO A 32 7.64 4.01 -10.70
CA PRO A 32 7.98 3.78 -12.10
C PRO A 32 8.52 2.37 -12.28
N ASP A 33 8.18 1.72 -13.40
CA ASP A 33 8.69 0.37 -13.70
C ASP A 33 10.21 0.37 -13.53
N ARG A 34 10.66 -0.28 -12.47
CA ARG A 34 12.07 -0.46 -12.13
C ARG A 34 12.29 -1.96 -12.14
N GLU A 35 13.17 -2.42 -13.02
CA GLU A 35 13.65 -3.79 -12.99
C GLU A 35 14.56 -3.94 -11.76
N VAL A 36 13.99 -4.47 -10.68
CA VAL A 36 14.72 -4.83 -9.46
C VAL A 36 14.51 -6.31 -9.23
N GLU A 37 15.61 -7.06 -9.21
CA GLU A 37 15.59 -8.47 -8.84
C GLU A 37 15.55 -8.57 -7.31
N PHE A 38 14.47 -9.13 -6.78
CA PHE A 38 14.34 -9.43 -5.35
C PHE A 38 14.54 -10.93 -5.14
N ALA A 39 15.47 -11.29 -4.26
CA ALA A 39 15.63 -12.67 -3.79
C ALA A 39 14.84 -12.87 -2.49
N ILE A 40 14.09 -13.97 -2.41
CA ILE A 40 13.46 -14.41 -1.16
C ILE A 40 14.33 -15.53 -0.59
N GLU A 41 15.08 -15.22 0.47
CA GLU A 41 15.83 -16.23 1.22
C GLU A 41 14.85 -17.08 2.04
N THR A 42 14.99 -18.40 1.94
CA THR A 42 14.22 -19.35 2.74
C THR A 42 15.17 -20.08 3.68
N TYR A 43 14.66 -20.57 4.81
CA TYR A 43 15.44 -21.48 5.64
C TYR A 43 15.72 -22.76 4.86
N ILE A 44 16.89 -23.38 5.09
CA ILE A 44 17.33 -24.59 4.40
C ILE A 44 16.29 -25.72 4.47
N ASP A 45 15.56 -25.80 5.59
CA ASP A 45 14.56 -26.83 5.83
C ASP A 45 13.14 -26.44 5.34
N SER A 46 13.00 -25.33 4.61
CA SER A 46 11.70 -24.87 4.10
C SER A 46 11.28 -25.69 2.89
N THR A 47 10.02 -26.14 2.87
CA THR A 47 9.42 -26.81 1.73
C THR A 47 8.30 -25.96 1.13
N PRO A 48 8.11 -25.95 -0.21
CA PRO A 48 6.98 -25.27 -0.82
C PRO A 48 5.64 -25.76 -0.24
N VAL A 49 4.72 -24.84 0.01
CA VAL A 49 3.37 -25.16 0.46
C VAL A 49 2.35 -24.70 -0.59
N SER A 50 1.35 -25.54 -0.84
CA SER A 50 0.20 -25.20 -1.69
C SER A 50 -1.06 -25.26 -0.85
N ILE A 51 -1.79 -24.13 -0.81
CA ILE A 51 -3.08 -24.02 -0.12
C ILE A 51 -4.17 -23.77 -1.16
N VAL A 52 -5.37 -24.30 -0.90
CA VAL A 52 -6.53 -23.99 -1.75
C VAL A 52 -6.90 -22.51 -1.59
N LEU A 53 -7.28 -21.87 -2.70
CA LEU A 53 -7.75 -20.49 -2.66
C LEU A 53 -9.08 -20.42 -1.88
N TYR A 54 -9.22 -19.37 -1.06
CA TYR A 54 -10.49 -19.07 -0.42
C TYR A 54 -11.57 -18.76 -1.46
N ARG A 55 -12.80 -19.21 -1.21
CA ARG A 55 -13.94 -18.87 -2.05
C ARG A 55 -14.35 -17.42 -1.78
N MET A 56 -14.19 -16.55 -2.77
CA MET A 56 -14.66 -15.16 -2.75
C MET A 56 -15.99 -15.02 -3.50
N ALA A 57 -16.85 -14.09 -3.05
CA ALA A 57 -18.08 -13.76 -3.74
C ALA A 57 -17.80 -13.00 -5.06
N PRO A 58 -18.72 -13.01 -6.04
CA PRO A 58 -18.53 -12.31 -7.32
C PRO A 58 -18.28 -10.80 -7.18
N LYS A 59 -18.77 -10.15 -6.11
CA LYS A 59 -18.54 -8.73 -5.85
C LYS A 59 -17.08 -8.47 -5.47
N GLU A 60 -16.53 -9.27 -4.55
CA GLU A 60 -15.13 -9.15 -4.08
C GLU A 60 -14.15 -9.43 -5.22
N LEU A 61 -14.44 -10.41 -6.07
CA LEU A 61 -13.62 -10.70 -7.25
C LEU A 61 -13.62 -9.54 -8.28
N LYS A 62 -14.69 -8.75 -8.36
CA LYS A 62 -14.73 -7.55 -9.21
C LYS A 62 -13.88 -6.43 -8.63
N GLU A 63 -13.84 -6.30 -7.31
CA GLU A 63 -13.04 -5.30 -6.60
C GLU A 63 -11.54 -5.64 -6.70
N LEU A 64 -11.15 -6.91 -6.54
CA LEU A 64 -9.74 -7.34 -6.65
C LEU A 64 -9.15 -7.20 -8.06
N LYS A 65 -9.99 -7.28 -9.10
CA LYS A 65 -9.58 -7.16 -10.50
C LYS A 65 -9.51 -5.72 -11.01
N LYS A 66 -9.82 -4.74 -10.16
CA LYS A 66 -9.85 -3.32 -10.50
C LYS A 66 -8.43 -2.74 -10.49
#